data_AF-A0A928KCR3-F1
#
_entry.id   AF-A0A928KCR3-F1
#
_cell.length_a   1.000
_cell.length_b   1.000
_cell.length_c   1.000
_cell.angle_alpha   90.00
_cell.angle_beta   90.00
_cell.angle_gamma   90.00
#
_symmetry.space_group_name_H-M   'P 1'
#
loop_
_entity.id
_entity.type
_entity.pdbx_description
1 polymer ?
#
loop_
_entity_poly.entity_id
_entity_poly.type
_entity_poly.pdbx_seq_one_letter_code
_entity_poly.pdbx_strand_id
1 'polypeptide(L)'
;METKDIILELRTKNGMSQDELADKVFVTRQAVSRWENGETTPNTETLKLLSKLFDVSINTLLGSPRKLICQCCGMPLEDANISKETDGFFNEEYCKWCYADGEYMYHDMDELIEVCVQNMASEHFTSEQARAYMKDMLPKLDYWKKYKNLDGAEKFEEFKQRLISEFNDLHIEGMPKVEKLNALVGGYINLEYRLPNGQTVKFLDDNATYLGNQLECEFGGERCFGIAANMDFLLVCTYEENGKNPELVVYKKR
;
A
#
# COMPACT_ATOMS: atom_id res chain seq x y z
N MET A 1 -11.72 27.34 5.76
CA MET A 1 -12.04 28.10 4.53
C MET A 1 -13.04 27.28 3.75
N GLU A 2 -13.99 27.90 3.06
CA GLU A 2 -14.95 27.16 2.25
C GLU A 2 -14.38 26.88 0.85
N THR A 3 -14.92 25.87 0.16
CA THR A 3 -14.52 25.51 -1.21
C THR A 3 -14.46 26.70 -2.16
N LYS A 4 -15.43 27.62 -2.05
CA LYS A 4 -15.52 28.81 -2.88
C LYS A 4 -14.28 29.72 -2.73
N ASP A 5 -13.79 29.88 -1.50
CA ASP A 5 -12.65 30.74 -1.19
C ASP A 5 -11.36 30.09 -1.70
N ILE A 6 -11.25 28.77 -1.57
CA ILE A 6 -10.07 27.99 -1.98
C ILE A 6 -9.93 27.96 -3.49
N ILE A 7 -11.02 27.70 -4.23
CA ILE A 7 -10.98 27.71 -5.71
C ILE A 7 -10.59 29.10 -6.22
N LEU A 8 -11.18 30.16 -5.66
CA LEU A 8 -10.85 31.54 -6.01
C LEU A 8 -9.37 31.86 -5.72
N GLU A 9 -8.86 31.47 -4.56
CA GLU A 9 -7.47 31.70 -4.17
C GLU A 9 -6.48 30.94 -5.06
N LEU A 10 -6.73 29.65 -5.32
CA LEU A 10 -5.88 28.84 -6.20
C LEU A 10 -5.86 29.39 -7.63
N ARG A 11 -7.03 29.77 -8.16
CA ARG A 11 -7.13 30.36 -9.50
C ARG A 11 -6.34 31.66 -9.59
N THR A 12 -6.51 32.56 -8.62
CA THR A 12 -5.86 33.89 -8.62
C THR A 12 -4.36 33.80 -8.38
N LYS A 13 -3.89 32.90 -7.49
CA LYS A 13 -2.47 32.61 -7.31
C LYS A 13 -1.80 32.10 -8.59
N ASN A 14 -2.53 31.35 -9.40
CA ASN A 14 -2.06 30.88 -10.70
C ASN A 14 -2.26 31.91 -11.83
N GLY A 15 -2.71 33.13 -11.52
CA GLY A 15 -2.88 34.21 -12.50
C GLY A 15 -3.97 33.96 -13.54
N MET A 16 -4.91 33.04 -13.29
CA MET A 16 -5.93 32.64 -14.26
C MET A 16 -7.21 33.46 -14.11
N SER A 17 -7.87 33.74 -15.24
CA SER A 17 -9.26 34.19 -15.31
C SER A 17 -10.24 33.03 -15.10
N GLN A 18 -11.51 33.34 -14.83
CA GLN A 18 -12.56 32.31 -14.73
C GLN A 18 -12.77 31.55 -16.04
N ASP A 19 -12.60 32.23 -17.19
CA ASP A 19 -12.67 31.62 -18.52
C ASP A 19 -11.52 30.62 -18.72
N GLU A 20 -10.29 31.01 -18.39
CA GLU A 20 -9.13 30.12 -18.54
C GLU A 20 -9.20 28.89 -17.62
N LEU A 21 -9.70 29.05 -16.39
CA LEU A 21 -9.94 27.90 -15.52
C LEU A 21 -11.02 26.98 -16.11
N ALA A 22 -12.11 27.56 -16.61
CA ALA A 22 -13.21 26.81 -17.19
C ALA A 22 -12.75 25.96 -18.38
N ASP A 23 -11.94 26.53 -19.26
CA ASP A 23 -11.35 25.84 -20.41
C ASP A 23 -10.45 24.67 -19.98
N LYS A 24 -9.61 24.87 -18.96
CA LYS A 24 -8.68 23.84 -18.45
C LYS A 24 -9.38 22.64 -17.82
N VAL A 25 -10.55 22.84 -17.22
CA VAL A 25 -11.32 21.78 -16.56
C VAL A 25 -12.59 21.39 -17.32
N PHE A 26 -12.70 21.82 -18.58
CA PHE A 26 -13.76 21.48 -19.53
C PHE A 26 -15.18 21.79 -19.02
N VAL A 27 -15.36 22.97 -18.42
CA VAL A 27 -16.66 23.47 -17.96
C VAL A 27 -16.95 24.85 -18.55
N THR A 28 -18.12 25.41 -18.22
CA THR A 28 -18.44 26.79 -18.59
C THR A 28 -17.88 27.78 -17.56
N ARG A 29 -17.53 28.99 -18.01
CA ARG A 29 -17.19 30.11 -17.10
C ARG A 29 -18.27 30.34 -16.03
N GLN A 30 -19.54 30.18 -16.40
CA GLN A 30 -20.65 30.30 -15.47
C GLN A 30 -20.57 29.26 -14.34
N ALA A 31 -20.14 28.02 -14.61
CA ALA A 31 -19.92 27.02 -13.58
C ALA A 31 -18.85 27.47 -12.57
N VAL A 32 -17.71 27.95 -13.06
CA VAL A 32 -16.63 28.49 -12.21
C VAL A 32 -17.13 29.65 -11.34
N SER A 33 -17.87 30.60 -11.93
CA SER A 33 -18.44 31.72 -11.18
C SER A 33 -19.38 31.24 -10.07
N ARG A 34 -20.22 30.22 -10.33
CA ARG A 34 -21.14 29.68 -9.32
C ARG A 34 -20.41 28.95 -8.21
N TRP A 35 -19.25 28.33 -8.48
CA TRP A 35 -18.41 27.73 -7.44
C TRP A 35 -17.77 28.80 -6.55
N GLU A 36 -17.18 29.83 -7.15
CA GLU A 36 -16.52 30.92 -6.42
C GLU A 36 -17.50 31.80 -5.62
N ASN A 37 -18.78 31.83 -6.01
CA ASN A 37 -19.85 32.46 -5.25
C ASN A 37 -20.51 31.53 -4.21
N GLY A 38 -20.14 30.25 -4.17
CA GLY A 38 -20.72 29.26 -3.25
C GLY A 38 -22.14 28.80 -3.59
N GLU A 39 -22.63 29.04 -4.80
CA GLU A 39 -23.95 28.60 -5.25
C GLU A 39 -24.01 27.09 -5.55
N THR A 40 -22.89 26.53 -6.01
CA THR A 40 -22.74 25.12 -6.37
C THR A 40 -21.34 24.64 -6.02
N THR A 41 -21.15 23.32 -5.97
CA THR A 41 -19.82 22.70 -5.84
C THR A 41 -19.43 21.97 -7.12
N PRO A 42 -18.13 21.86 -7.44
CA PRO A 42 -17.68 21.02 -8.55
C PRO A 42 -18.06 19.56 -8.32
N ASN A 43 -18.38 18.84 -9.39
CA ASN A 43 -18.62 17.40 -9.32
C ASN A 43 -17.30 16.61 -9.16
N THR A 44 -17.40 15.31 -8.89
CA THR A 44 -16.23 14.45 -8.63
C THR A 44 -15.19 14.46 -9.75
N GLU A 45 -15.60 14.43 -11.02
CA GLU A 45 -14.65 14.42 -12.14
C GLU A 45 -13.95 15.78 -12.27
N THR A 46 -14.68 16.88 -12.09
CA THR A 46 -14.10 18.22 -12.06
C THR A 46 -13.16 18.41 -10.87
N LEU A 47 -13.48 17.86 -9.69
CA LEU A 47 -12.59 17.91 -8.52
C LEU A 47 -11.27 17.20 -8.79
N LYS A 48 -11.28 16.06 -9.49
CA LYS A 48 -10.04 15.38 -9.91
C LYS A 48 -9.20 16.24 -10.85
N LEU A 49 -9.84 16.92 -11.81
CA LEU A 49 -9.14 17.83 -12.73
C LEU A 49 -8.54 19.03 -11.99
N LEU A 50 -9.31 19.65 -11.08
CA LEU A 50 -8.83 20.76 -10.25
C LEU A 50 -7.69 20.33 -9.33
N SER A 51 -7.78 19.14 -8.74
CA SER A 51 -6.73 18.56 -7.90
C SER A 51 -5.43 18.39 -8.69
N LYS A 52 -5.49 17.81 -9.90
CA LYS A 52 -4.31 17.69 -10.78
C LYS A 52 -3.80 19.05 -11.26
N LEU A 53 -4.70 19.99 -11.56
CA LEU A 53 -4.33 21.31 -12.08
C LEU A 53 -3.59 22.16 -11.04
N PHE A 54 -4.04 22.13 -9.79
CA PHE A 54 -3.49 22.95 -8.72
C PHE A 54 -2.52 22.21 -7.80
N ASP A 55 -2.30 20.92 -8.02
CA ASP A 55 -1.47 20.03 -7.22
C ASP A 55 -1.83 20.05 -5.72
N VAL A 56 -3.12 19.92 -5.44
CA VAL A 56 -3.68 19.85 -4.08
C VAL A 56 -4.65 18.69 -3.96
N SER A 57 -4.82 18.15 -2.75
CA SER A 57 -5.80 17.07 -2.50
C SER A 57 -7.25 17.56 -2.66
N ILE A 58 -8.18 16.62 -2.89
CA ILE A 58 -9.61 16.94 -2.92
C ILE A 58 -10.07 17.40 -1.53
N ASN A 59 -9.53 16.81 -0.46
CA ASN A 59 -9.78 17.27 0.90
C ASN A 59 -9.44 18.77 1.05
N THR A 60 -8.28 19.23 0.53
CA THR A 60 -7.93 20.66 0.51
C THR A 60 -8.95 21.47 -0.30
N LEU A 61 -9.31 21.07 -1.51
CA LEU A 61 -10.32 21.77 -2.33
C LEU A 61 -11.67 21.92 -1.62
N LEU A 62 -12.03 20.96 -0.78
CA LEU A 62 -13.28 20.95 -0.02
C LEU A 62 -13.21 21.68 1.33
N GLY A 63 -12.11 22.38 1.63
CA GLY A 63 -11.95 23.13 2.88
C GLY A 63 -11.37 22.32 4.04
N SER A 64 -10.69 21.22 3.74
CA SER A 64 -10.14 20.26 4.69
C SER A 64 -11.17 19.82 5.74
N PRO A 65 -12.36 19.34 5.33
CA PRO A 65 -13.42 18.94 6.26
C PRO A 65 -13.00 17.74 7.13
N ARG A 66 -11.95 17.03 6.74
CA ARG A 66 -11.35 15.94 7.50
C ARG A 66 -9.91 16.28 7.87
N LYS A 67 -9.55 15.97 9.11
CA LYS A 67 -8.16 15.85 9.52
C LYS A 67 -7.63 14.51 9.00
N LEU A 68 -6.82 14.57 7.95
CA LEU A 68 -6.20 13.40 7.37
C LEU A 68 -5.00 12.99 8.22
N ILE A 69 -4.90 11.69 8.49
CA ILE A 69 -3.73 11.07 9.12
C ILE A 69 -3.32 9.87 8.28
N CYS A 70 -2.02 9.63 8.21
CA CYS A 70 -1.48 8.47 7.52
C CYS A 70 -1.96 7.21 8.22
N GLN A 71 -2.62 6.32 7.46
CA GLN A 71 -3.13 5.05 7.97
C GLN A 71 -2.03 4.01 8.23
N CYS A 72 -0.77 4.31 7.92
CA CYS A 72 0.40 3.48 8.25
C CYS A 72 1.15 4.00 9.49
N CYS A 73 1.61 5.26 9.50
CA CYS A 73 2.42 5.80 10.60
C CYS A 73 1.70 6.78 11.53
N GLY A 74 0.46 7.18 11.23
CA GLY A 74 -0.34 8.08 12.06
C GLY A 74 0.02 9.56 11.94
N MET A 75 1.00 9.91 11.10
CA MET A 75 1.40 11.30 10.87
C MET A 75 0.26 12.11 10.21
N PRO A 76 0.01 13.36 10.64
CA PRO A 76 -0.90 14.27 9.95
C PRO A 76 -0.53 14.46 8.49
N LEU A 77 -1.53 14.38 7.62
CA LEU A 77 -1.36 14.50 6.18
C LEU A 77 -1.65 15.92 5.70
N GLU A 78 -0.70 16.44 4.94
CA GLU A 78 -0.74 17.72 4.22
C GLU A 78 -0.33 17.49 2.78
N ASP A 79 -0.76 18.33 1.84
CA ASP A 79 -0.49 18.12 0.40
C ASP A 79 1.02 17.94 0.08
N ALA A 80 1.93 18.51 0.89
CA ALA A 80 3.38 18.34 0.73
C ALA A 80 3.94 16.96 1.15
N ASN A 81 3.19 16.20 1.94
CA ASN A 81 3.60 14.93 2.51
C ASN A 81 2.67 13.76 2.17
N ILE A 82 1.50 14.00 1.59
CA ILE A 82 0.60 12.98 1.06
C ILE A 82 1.30 12.23 -0.08
N SER A 83 1.12 10.91 -0.10
CA SER A 83 1.61 10.04 -1.17
C SER A 83 0.79 10.18 -2.44
N LYS A 84 1.31 9.66 -3.56
CA LYS A 84 0.61 9.64 -4.84
C LYS A 84 0.50 8.21 -5.36
N GLU A 85 -0.62 7.94 -6.02
CA GLU A 85 -0.85 6.74 -6.81
C GLU A 85 0.05 6.73 -8.07
N THR A 86 0.12 5.59 -8.74
CA THR A 86 0.88 5.42 -9.99
C THR A 86 0.42 6.35 -11.13
N ASP A 87 -0.81 6.85 -11.08
CA ASP A 87 -1.36 7.83 -12.02
C ASP A 87 -1.09 9.30 -11.60
N GLY A 88 -0.32 9.50 -10.53
CA GLY A 88 0.03 10.79 -9.94
C GLY A 88 -1.06 11.41 -9.08
N PHE A 89 -2.18 10.73 -8.84
CA PHE A 89 -3.25 11.26 -8.00
C PHE A 89 -2.93 11.14 -6.51
N PHE A 90 -3.40 12.10 -5.70
CA PHE A 90 -3.17 12.08 -4.25
C PHE A 90 -3.84 10.86 -3.59
N ASN A 91 -3.06 10.14 -2.78
CA ASN A 91 -3.55 9.10 -1.91
C ASN A 91 -3.71 9.66 -0.49
N GLU A 92 -4.91 10.15 -0.19
CA GLU A 92 -5.28 10.78 1.09
C GLU A 92 -5.22 9.83 2.32
N GLU A 93 -4.85 8.56 2.14
CA GLU A 93 -4.68 7.59 3.22
C GLU A 93 -3.23 7.48 3.70
N TYR A 94 -2.23 7.72 2.85
CA TYR A 94 -0.82 7.45 3.21
C TYR A 94 0.09 8.64 2.92
N CYS A 95 1.18 8.75 3.69
CA CYS A 95 2.23 9.70 3.41
C CYS A 95 3.25 9.12 2.42
N LYS A 96 3.97 10.01 1.73
CA LYS A 96 4.97 9.65 0.70
C LYS A 96 6.13 8.77 1.19
N TRP A 97 6.29 8.64 2.51
CA TRP A 97 7.30 7.76 3.12
C TRP A 97 6.76 6.38 3.44
N CYS A 98 5.46 6.24 3.65
CA CYS A 98 4.83 4.94 3.93
C CYS A 98 4.30 4.27 2.67
N TYR A 99 4.05 5.05 1.61
CA TYR A 99 3.56 4.58 0.33
C TYR A 99 4.21 5.37 -0.80
N ALA A 100 4.80 4.67 -1.77
CA ALA A 100 5.41 5.25 -2.96
C ALA A 100 5.23 4.31 -4.15
N ASP A 101 4.83 4.85 -5.31
CA ASP A 101 4.78 4.16 -6.59
C ASP A 101 3.99 2.83 -6.61
N GLY A 102 2.95 2.68 -5.80
CA GLY A 102 2.19 1.43 -5.71
C GLY A 102 2.55 0.58 -4.49
N GLU A 103 3.67 0.86 -3.84
CA GLU A 103 4.28 0.00 -2.84
C GLU A 103 4.24 0.60 -1.43
N TYR A 104 4.04 -0.27 -0.43
CA TYR A 104 4.16 0.09 0.98
C TYR A 104 5.60 -0.09 1.45
N MET A 105 6.13 0.90 2.17
CA MET A 105 7.54 0.90 2.60
C MET A 105 7.79 0.15 3.91
N TYR A 106 6.73 -0.18 4.66
CA TYR A 106 6.85 -0.79 5.99
C TYR A 106 5.90 -1.98 6.13
N HIS A 107 6.42 -3.12 6.57
CA HIS A 107 5.64 -4.35 6.75
C HIS A 107 5.73 -4.92 8.17
N ASP A 108 6.62 -4.37 8.99
CA ASP A 108 6.77 -4.73 10.40
C ASP A 108 6.50 -3.50 11.29
N MET A 109 5.68 -3.71 12.32
CA MET A 109 5.27 -2.62 13.20
C MET A 109 6.42 -2.16 14.10
N ASP A 110 7.23 -3.08 14.61
CA ASP A 110 8.35 -2.74 15.48
C ASP A 110 9.45 -1.98 14.70
N GLU A 111 9.71 -2.35 13.45
CA GLU A 111 10.59 -1.60 12.55
C GLU A 111 10.08 -0.16 12.33
N LEU A 112 8.79 0.01 11.98
CA LEU A 112 8.21 1.34 11.81
C LEU A 112 8.29 2.16 13.11
N ILE A 113 8.06 1.52 14.27
CA ILE A 113 8.16 2.18 15.57
C ILE A 113 9.56 2.76 15.76
N GLU A 114 10.62 1.99 15.51
CA GLU A 114 11.99 2.48 15.69
C GLU A 114 12.31 3.65 14.76
N VAL A 115 11.86 3.61 13.50
CA VAL A 115 12.01 4.73 12.56
C VAL A 115 11.26 5.97 13.05
N CYS A 116 10.01 5.83 13.49
CA CYS A 116 9.24 6.95 14.01
C CYS A 116 9.86 7.52 15.29
N VAL A 117 10.32 6.66 16.21
CA VAL A 117 10.95 7.07 17.48
C VAL A 117 12.18 7.93 17.23
N GLN A 118 13.01 7.60 16.25
CA GLN A 118 14.19 8.41 15.89
C GLN A 118 13.83 9.83 15.43
N ASN A 119 12.68 9.99 14.77
CA ASN A 119 12.22 11.26 14.23
C ASN A 119 11.32 12.05 15.20
N MET A 120 10.73 11.38 16.19
CA MET A 120 9.84 11.98 17.19
C MET A 120 10.56 12.34 18.49
N ALA A 121 11.63 11.61 18.83
CA ALA A 121 12.33 11.81 20.09
C ALA A 121 12.96 13.22 20.15
N SER A 122 12.73 13.89 21.27
CA SER A 122 13.28 15.21 21.56
C SER A 122 13.54 15.34 23.06
N GLU A 123 14.11 16.45 23.51
CA GLU A 123 14.34 16.71 24.95
C GLU A 123 13.06 16.64 25.79
N HIS A 124 11.89 16.89 25.18
CA HIS A 124 10.59 16.89 25.85
C HIS A 124 9.75 15.65 25.58
N PHE A 125 10.23 14.75 24.71
CA PHE A 125 9.53 13.52 24.36
C PHE A 125 10.56 12.41 24.16
N THR A 126 10.80 11.62 25.20
CA THR A 126 11.89 10.64 25.19
C THR A 126 11.61 9.49 24.21
N SER A 127 12.65 8.78 23.80
CA SER A 127 12.50 7.62 22.92
C SER A 127 11.59 6.53 23.51
N GLU A 128 11.61 6.37 24.83
CA GLU A 128 10.70 5.44 25.54
C GLU A 128 9.24 5.90 25.48
N GLN A 129 8.99 7.19 25.69
CA GLN A 129 7.65 7.77 25.57
C GLN A 129 7.12 7.68 24.14
N ALA A 130 7.98 7.99 23.15
CA ALA A 130 7.66 7.84 21.73
C ALA A 130 7.31 6.39 21.39
N ARG A 131 8.10 5.42 21.86
CA ARG A 131 7.84 4.00 21.62
C ARG A 131 6.51 3.56 22.23
N ALA A 132 6.23 3.95 23.47
CA ALA A 132 4.98 3.62 24.14
C ALA A 132 3.76 4.22 23.42
N TYR A 133 3.87 5.48 22.97
CA TYR A 133 2.83 6.16 22.20
C TYR A 133 2.56 5.47 20.86
N MET A 134 3.61 5.16 20.09
CA MET A 134 3.47 4.48 18.79
C MET A 134 2.86 3.08 18.94
N LYS A 135 3.26 2.32 19.97
CA LYS A 135 2.70 0.98 20.26
C LYS A 135 1.19 1.01 20.57
N ASP A 136 0.69 2.06 21.22
CA ASP A 136 -0.75 2.23 21.46
C ASP A 136 -1.50 2.69 20.19
N MET A 137 -0.88 3.55 19.38
CA MET A 137 -1.55 4.25 18.28
C MET A 137 -1.58 3.44 16.97
N LEU A 138 -0.47 2.82 16.56
CA LEU A 138 -0.36 2.12 15.27
C LEU A 138 -1.44 1.03 15.07
N PRO A 139 -1.79 0.17 16.07
CA PRO A 139 -2.84 -0.84 15.91
C PRO A 139 -4.25 -0.28 15.63
N LYS A 140 -4.45 1.04 15.77
CA LYS A 140 -5.73 1.73 15.52
C LYS A 140 -5.85 2.26 14.10
N LEU A 141 -4.79 2.18 13.28
CA LEU A 141 -4.76 2.71 11.91
C LEU A 141 -5.12 1.65 10.87
N ASP A 142 -5.74 2.07 9.77
CA ASP A 142 -6.36 1.14 8.82
C ASP A 142 -5.37 0.19 8.12
N TYR A 143 -4.11 0.60 7.90
CA TYR A 143 -3.06 -0.29 7.38
C TYR A 143 -2.89 -1.50 8.29
N TRP A 144 -2.70 -1.24 9.58
CA TRP A 144 -2.51 -2.26 10.61
C TRP A 144 -3.83 -2.98 10.94
N LYS A 145 -4.99 -2.36 10.70
CA LYS A 145 -6.29 -3.05 10.78
C LYS A 145 -6.54 -4.00 9.62
N LYS A 146 -6.02 -3.76 8.41
CA LYS A 146 -6.15 -4.74 7.31
C LYS A 146 -5.45 -6.07 7.67
N TYR A 147 -4.42 -6.01 8.51
CA TYR A 147 -3.82 -7.19 9.15
C TYR A 147 -4.61 -7.71 10.38
N LYS A 148 -5.57 -6.95 10.94
CA LYS A 148 -6.48 -7.36 12.04
C LYS A 148 -7.58 -8.34 11.65
N ASN A 149 -7.72 -8.76 10.39
CA ASN A 149 -8.46 -10.01 10.13
C ASN A 149 -7.74 -11.24 10.74
N LEU A 150 -6.55 -11.02 11.30
CA LEU A 150 -5.87 -11.89 12.25
C LEU A 150 -5.75 -11.12 13.58
N ASP A 151 -6.72 -11.32 14.47
CA ASP A 151 -6.84 -10.72 15.81
C ASP A 151 -5.55 -10.92 16.67
N GLY A 152 -4.60 -9.98 16.61
CA GLY A 152 -3.42 -9.95 17.48
C GLY A 152 -2.25 -10.85 17.02
N ALA A 153 -1.04 -10.56 17.54
CA ALA A 153 0.20 -11.27 17.20
C ALA A 153 0.09 -12.79 17.43
N GLU A 154 -0.68 -13.21 18.44
CA GLU A 154 -0.97 -14.61 18.73
C GLU A 154 -1.76 -15.27 17.60
N LYS A 155 -2.84 -14.66 17.09
CA LYS A 155 -3.60 -15.24 15.97
C LYS A 155 -2.89 -15.12 14.62
N PHE A 156 -2.03 -14.12 14.45
CA PHE A 156 -1.15 -14.07 13.28
C PHE A 156 -0.15 -15.23 13.29
N GLU A 157 0.40 -15.54 14.47
CA GLU A 157 1.27 -16.69 14.64
C GLU A 157 0.47 -18.00 14.46
N GLU A 158 -0.75 -18.12 15.01
CA GLU A 158 -1.64 -19.26 14.73
C GLU A 158 -1.94 -19.40 13.23
N PHE A 159 -2.14 -18.29 12.52
CA PHE A 159 -2.35 -18.31 11.08
C PHE A 159 -1.11 -18.75 10.31
N LYS A 160 0.08 -18.28 10.70
CA LYS A 160 1.35 -18.76 10.17
C LYS A 160 1.51 -20.25 10.41
N GLN A 161 1.28 -20.72 11.64
CA GLN A 161 1.35 -22.13 11.99
C GLN A 161 0.34 -22.97 11.21
N ARG A 162 -0.87 -22.44 10.99
CA ARG A 162 -1.89 -23.08 10.14
C ARG A 162 -1.43 -23.18 8.69
N LEU A 163 -0.89 -22.10 8.10
CA LEU A 163 -0.33 -22.13 6.76
C LEU A 163 0.84 -23.11 6.64
N ILE A 164 1.73 -23.13 7.63
CA ILE A 164 2.84 -24.09 7.72
C ILE A 164 2.31 -25.52 7.72
N SER A 165 1.30 -25.82 8.54
CA SER A 165 0.65 -27.14 8.54
C SER A 165 0.06 -27.45 7.17
N GLU A 166 -0.68 -26.51 6.58
CA GLU A 166 -1.31 -26.69 5.27
C GLU A 166 -0.28 -26.95 4.15
N PHE A 167 0.88 -26.28 4.15
CA PHE A 167 1.97 -26.57 3.22
C PHE A 167 2.56 -27.98 3.43
N ASN A 168 2.81 -28.36 4.68
CA ASN A 168 3.34 -29.68 5.02
C ASN A 168 2.34 -30.82 4.66
N ASP A 169 1.05 -30.55 4.77
CA ASP A 169 -0.05 -31.48 4.42
C ASP A 169 -0.27 -31.62 2.89
N LEU A 170 0.44 -30.84 2.06
CA LEU A 170 0.43 -31.05 0.61
C LEU A 170 1.23 -32.31 0.21
N HIS A 171 2.09 -32.84 1.09
CA HIS A 171 2.90 -34.04 0.87
C HIS A 171 3.66 -34.02 -0.47
N ILE A 172 4.29 -32.88 -0.78
CA ILE A 172 5.08 -32.70 -2.01
C ILE A 172 6.42 -33.42 -1.87
N GLU A 173 6.69 -34.34 -2.78
CA GLU A 173 7.91 -35.14 -2.79
C GLU A 173 9.16 -34.25 -2.94
N GLY A 174 10.15 -34.42 -2.05
CA GLY A 174 11.41 -33.68 -2.06
C GLY A 174 11.36 -32.25 -1.49
N MET A 175 10.17 -31.74 -1.16
CA MET A 175 10.02 -30.47 -0.44
C MET A 175 10.26 -30.72 1.05
N PRO A 176 11.23 -30.03 1.68
CA PRO A 176 11.47 -30.21 3.09
C PRO A 176 10.31 -29.66 3.91
N LYS A 177 10.27 -30.06 5.18
CA LYS A 177 9.29 -29.54 6.13
C LYS A 177 9.40 -28.01 6.23
N VAL A 178 8.26 -27.34 6.06
CA VAL A 178 8.17 -25.90 6.28
C VAL A 178 8.20 -25.65 7.79
N GLU A 179 9.16 -24.87 8.25
CA GLU A 179 9.29 -24.49 9.67
C GLU A 179 9.00 -23.01 9.92
N LYS A 180 9.17 -22.18 8.89
CA LYS A 180 9.04 -20.73 8.99
C LYS A 180 8.49 -20.13 7.71
N LEU A 181 7.64 -19.13 7.88
CA LEU A 181 7.19 -18.22 6.82
C LEU A 181 7.66 -16.80 7.12
N ASN A 182 8.17 -16.13 6.10
CA ASN A 182 8.60 -14.73 6.11
C ASN A 182 7.61 -13.89 5.31
N ALA A 183 7.51 -12.60 5.60
CA ALA A 183 6.78 -11.66 4.75
C ALA A 183 7.65 -11.35 3.52
N LEU A 184 7.14 -11.66 2.33
CA LEU A 184 7.83 -11.48 1.05
C LEU A 184 7.00 -10.57 0.16
N VAL A 185 7.64 -9.55 -0.41
CA VAL A 185 7.00 -8.65 -1.38
C VAL A 185 6.90 -9.37 -2.72
N GLY A 186 5.71 -9.33 -3.32
CA GLY A 186 5.38 -10.02 -4.56
C GLY A 186 6.37 -9.73 -5.68
N GLY A 187 6.79 -8.48 -5.87
CA GLY A 187 7.73 -8.10 -6.92
C GLY A 187 9.05 -8.88 -6.93
N TYR A 188 9.51 -9.35 -5.76
CA TYR A 188 10.74 -10.16 -5.65
C TYR A 188 10.53 -11.66 -5.91
N ILE A 189 9.31 -12.16 -5.70
CA ILE A 189 8.99 -13.60 -5.74
C ILE A 189 8.02 -13.98 -6.86
N ASN A 190 7.50 -13.00 -7.61
CA ASN A 190 6.54 -13.21 -8.68
C ASN A 190 7.24 -13.60 -9.97
N LEU A 191 7.62 -14.88 -10.02
CA LEU A 191 8.30 -15.46 -11.16
C LEU A 191 7.37 -15.55 -12.37
N GLU A 192 7.98 -15.52 -13.56
CA GLU A 192 7.27 -15.62 -14.82
C GLU A 192 7.29 -17.07 -15.32
N TYR A 193 6.13 -17.72 -15.28
CA TYR A 193 6.00 -19.15 -15.58
C TYR A 193 5.64 -19.35 -17.05
N ARG A 194 6.37 -20.24 -17.74
CA ARG A 194 6.11 -20.58 -19.14
C ARG A 194 5.07 -21.69 -19.25
N LEU A 195 3.96 -21.39 -19.91
CA LEU A 195 2.87 -22.34 -20.17
C LEU A 195 3.19 -23.24 -21.39
N PRO A 196 2.55 -24.41 -21.52
CA PRO A 196 2.78 -25.32 -22.65
C PRO A 196 2.49 -24.71 -24.04
N ASN A 197 1.63 -23.70 -24.09
CA ASN A 197 1.31 -22.96 -25.33
C ASN A 197 2.37 -21.89 -25.69
N GLY A 198 3.43 -21.75 -24.88
CA GLY A 198 4.51 -20.79 -25.09
C GLY A 198 4.26 -19.41 -24.50
N GLN A 199 3.08 -19.11 -23.97
CA GLN A 199 2.80 -17.88 -23.24
C GLN A 199 3.43 -17.90 -21.85
N THR A 200 3.64 -16.72 -21.28
CA THR A 200 4.08 -16.56 -19.91
C THR A 200 2.99 -15.98 -19.03
N VAL A 201 3.00 -16.33 -17.75
CA VAL A 201 2.05 -15.83 -16.75
C VAL A 201 2.73 -15.62 -15.41
N LYS A 202 2.29 -14.58 -14.70
CA LYS A 202 2.61 -14.31 -13.30
C LYS A 202 1.36 -14.62 -12.46
N PHE A 203 1.54 -15.29 -11.32
CA PHE A 203 0.43 -15.70 -10.45
C PHE A 203 0.26 -14.81 -9.21
N LEU A 204 1.27 -14.00 -8.89
CA LEU A 204 1.23 -13.08 -7.76
C LEU A 204 1.01 -11.65 -8.26
N ASP A 205 0.65 -10.76 -7.34
CA ASP A 205 0.64 -9.32 -7.55
C ASP A 205 1.98 -8.76 -7.08
N ASP A 206 2.67 -8.00 -7.93
CA ASP A 206 3.98 -7.43 -7.63
C ASP A 206 3.92 -6.48 -6.41
N ASN A 207 2.77 -5.86 -6.15
CA ASN A 207 2.58 -4.89 -5.06
C ASN A 207 2.03 -5.50 -3.76
N ALA A 208 1.76 -6.80 -3.73
CA ALA A 208 1.19 -7.48 -2.57
C ALA A 208 2.27 -8.13 -1.69
N THR A 209 1.94 -8.37 -0.41
CA THR A 209 2.79 -9.13 0.51
C THR A 209 2.24 -10.53 0.71
N TYR A 210 3.12 -11.53 0.66
CA TYR A 210 2.81 -12.94 0.85
C TYR A 210 3.60 -13.51 2.02
N LEU A 211 3.05 -14.55 2.67
CA LEU A 211 3.81 -15.37 3.61
C LEU A 211 4.46 -16.52 2.86
N GLY A 212 5.78 -16.56 2.85
CA GLY A 212 6.51 -17.50 2.03
C GLY A 212 7.91 -17.82 2.52
N ASN A 213 8.60 -18.69 1.80
CA ASN A 213 9.99 -19.06 2.05
C ASN A 213 10.61 -19.72 0.81
N GLN A 214 11.95 -19.71 0.74
CA GLN A 214 12.69 -20.58 -0.16
C GLN A 214 13.18 -21.79 0.64
N LEU A 215 13.05 -22.97 0.07
CA LEU A 215 13.41 -24.24 0.72
C LEU A 215 14.29 -25.06 -0.22
N GLU A 216 15.43 -25.53 0.28
CA GLU A 216 16.30 -26.40 -0.51
C GLU A 216 15.74 -27.82 -0.61
N CYS A 217 15.81 -28.42 -1.80
CA CYS A 217 15.27 -29.76 -2.03
C CYS A 217 16.01 -30.80 -1.19
N GLU A 218 15.28 -31.71 -0.54
CA GLU A 218 15.86 -32.76 0.31
C GLU A 218 16.73 -33.75 -0.47
N PHE A 219 16.45 -33.92 -1.77
CA PHE A 219 17.23 -34.79 -2.64
C PHE A 219 18.55 -34.15 -3.11
N GLY A 220 18.78 -32.88 -2.77
CA GLY A 220 19.84 -32.06 -3.33
C GLY A 220 19.57 -31.70 -4.80
N GLY A 221 20.50 -30.95 -5.39
CA GLY A 221 20.42 -30.48 -6.77
C GLY A 221 20.41 -28.96 -6.89
N GLU A 222 20.24 -28.47 -8.11
CA GLU A 222 20.30 -27.02 -8.42
C GLU A 222 18.96 -26.30 -8.26
N ARG A 223 17.89 -27.04 -7.94
CA ARG A 223 16.53 -26.50 -7.80
C ARG A 223 16.12 -26.40 -6.34
N CYS A 224 15.46 -25.30 -6.01
CA CYS A 224 14.82 -25.08 -4.72
C CYS A 224 13.31 -24.88 -4.89
N PHE A 225 12.59 -25.01 -3.80
CA PHE A 225 11.16 -24.73 -3.73
C PHE A 225 10.92 -23.30 -3.29
N GLY A 226 10.03 -22.58 -3.98
CA GLY A 226 9.41 -21.37 -3.48
C GLY A 226 8.01 -21.65 -2.99
N ILE A 227 7.69 -21.18 -1.79
CA ILE A 227 6.33 -21.23 -1.26
C ILE A 227 5.84 -19.80 -1.01
N ALA A 228 4.58 -19.55 -1.32
CA ALA A 228 3.92 -18.27 -1.07
C ALA A 228 2.43 -18.49 -0.77
N ALA A 229 1.89 -17.78 0.22
CA ALA A 229 0.49 -17.89 0.60
C ALA A 229 -0.07 -16.58 1.12
N ASN A 230 -1.38 -16.46 1.03
CA ASN A 230 -2.17 -15.41 1.68
C ASN A 230 -3.46 -16.03 2.27
N MET A 231 -4.49 -15.21 2.50
CA MET A 231 -5.78 -15.72 2.99
C MET A 231 -6.51 -16.60 1.98
N ASP A 232 -6.22 -16.46 0.69
CA ASP A 232 -7.03 -17.02 -0.41
C ASP A 232 -6.39 -18.25 -1.06
N PHE A 233 -5.07 -18.41 -1.00
CA PHE A 233 -4.39 -19.52 -1.66
C PHE A 233 -3.05 -19.91 -1.02
N LEU A 234 -2.58 -21.10 -1.40
CA LEU A 234 -1.22 -21.61 -1.26
C LEU A 234 -0.63 -21.81 -2.66
N LEU A 235 0.60 -21.35 -2.86
CA LEU A 235 1.38 -21.55 -4.07
C LEU A 235 2.69 -22.25 -3.70
N VAL A 236 3.04 -23.29 -4.46
CA VAL A 236 4.34 -23.95 -4.41
C VAL A 236 4.89 -24.02 -5.82
N CYS A 237 6.14 -23.61 -5.99
CA CYS A 237 6.88 -23.72 -7.24
C CYS A 237 8.28 -24.29 -7.00
N THR A 238 8.93 -24.74 -8.08
CA THR A 238 10.37 -24.98 -8.09
C THR A 238 11.05 -24.05 -9.07
N TYR A 239 12.30 -23.72 -8.83
CA TYR A 239 13.12 -22.94 -9.74
C TYR A 239 14.61 -23.22 -9.49
N GLU A 240 15.42 -22.87 -10.48
CA GLU A 240 16.88 -22.87 -10.40
C GLU A 240 17.39 -21.56 -9.79
N GLU A 241 18.71 -21.46 -9.63
CA GLU A 241 19.37 -20.29 -9.05
C GLU A 241 18.83 -18.95 -9.60
N ASN A 242 18.52 -18.03 -8.68
CA ASN A 242 17.94 -16.71 -8.96
C ASN A 242 16.55 -16.75 -9.63
N GLY A 243 15.73 -17.77 -9.35
CA GLY A 243 14.34 -17.84 -9.82
C GLY A 243 14.18 -18.25 -11.29
N LYS A 244 15.22 -18.85 -11.88
CA LYS A 244 15.22 -19.26 -13.29
C LYS A 244 14.40 -20.52 -13.51
N ASN A 245 13.88 -20.65 -14.73
CA ASN A 245 13.12 -21.81 -15.19
C ASN A 245 12.02 -22.25 -14.19
N PRO A 246 11.15 -21.32 -13.73
CA PRO A 246 10.20 -21.62 -12.68
C PRO A 246 9.11 -22.58 -13.17
N GLU A 247 8.77 -23.54 -12.33
CA GLU A 247 7.72 -24.52 -12.56
C GLU A 247 6.72 -24.49 -11.42
N LEU A 248 5.45 -24.29 -11.75
CA LEU A 248 4.37 -24.32 -10.77
C LEU A 248 4.10 -25.78 -10.39
N VAL A 249 4.24 -26.10 -9.10
CA VAL A 249 3.95 -27.44 -8.56
C VAL A 249 2.53 -27.50 -8.04
N VAL A 250 2.13 -26.50 -7.25
CA VAL A 250 0.78 -26.40 -6.66
C VAL A 250 0.29 -24.96 -6.70
N TYR A 251 -0.98 -24.80 -7.08
CA TYR A 251 -1.79 -23.63 -6.75
C TYR A 251 -3.11 -24.12 -6.15
N LYS A 252 -3.28 -23.94 -4.83
CA LYS A 252 -4.45 -24.43 -4.10
C LYS A 252 -5.19 -23.24 -3.50
N LYS A 253 -6.42 -23.03 -3.96
CA LYS A 253 -7.33 -22.07 -3.34
C LYS A 253 -7.78 -22.57 -1.96
N ARG A 254 -7.84 -21.67 -0.98
CA ARG A 254 -8.25 -21.90 0.40
C ARG A 254 -9.73 -21.58 0.60
#